data_AF-A0A1V0UQA9-F1
#
_entry.id   AF-A0A1V0UQA9-F1
#
_cell.length_a   1.000
_cell.length_b   1.000
_cell.length_c   1.000
_cell.angle_alpha   90.00
_cell.angle_beta   90.00
_cell.angle_gamma   90.00
#
_symmetry.space_group_name_H-M   'P 1'
#
loop_
_entity.id
_entity.type
_entity.pdbx_description
1 polymer ?
#
loop_
_entity_poly.entity_id
_entity_poly.type
_entity_poly.pdbx_seq_one_letter_code
_entity_poly.pdbx_strand_id
1 'polypeptide(L)' 'MPTLAGLAGIIKTEGGNALVIMLVIFAILFIAKQKIGQFIFFLLLAGLCYFAIGNPDSVLGGIKALWNKVF' A
#
# COMPACT_ATOMS: atom_id res chain seq x y z
N MET A 1 -15.33 9.57 23.94
CA MET A 1 -14.91 10.09 22.62
C MET A 1 -13.86 9.14 22.07
N PRO A 2 -14.06 8.48 20.92
CA PRO A 2 -12.96 7.76 20.29
C PRO A 2 -11.84 8.77 20.05
N THR A 3 -10.72 8.59 20.73
CA THR A 3 -9.55 9.45 20.56
C THR A 3 -9.06 9.29 19.13
N LEU A 4 -8.48 10.35 18.57
CA LEU A 4 -7.93 10.34 17.20
C LEU A 4 -7.01 9.13 16.94
N ALA A 5 -6.36 8.63 18.00
CA ALA A 5 -5.55 7.42 18.02
C ALA A 5 -6.34 6.13 17.75
N GLY A 6 -7.56 5.98 18.29
CA GLY A 6 -8.41 4.81 18.07
C GLY A 6 -8.95 4.75 16.63
N LEU A 7 -9.34 5.89 16.07
CA LEU A 7 -9.82 5.97 14.69
C LEU A 7 -8.68 5.70 13.69
N ALA A 8 -7.49 6.24 13.94
CA ALA A 8 -6.30 5.97 13.13
C ALA A 8 -5.87 4.50 13.19
N GLY A 9 -5.99 3.85 14.36
CA GLY A 9 -5.74 2.41 14.52
C GLY A 9 -6.70 1.56 13.69
N ILE A 10 -7.99 1.86 13.74
CA ILE A 10 -9.01 1.15 12.94
C ILE A 10 -8.75 1.35 11.44
N ILE A 11 -8.45 2.57 11.00
CA ILE A 11 -8.15 2.84 9.58
C ILE A 11 -6.88 2.11 9.13
N LYS A 12 -5.84 2.01 9.97
CA LYS A 12 -4.64 1.22 9.63
C LYS A 12 -4.95 -0.27 9.51
N THR A 13 -5.71 -0.82 10.45
CA THR A 13 -6.04 -2.26 10.46
C THR A 13 -6.99 -2.64 9.34
N GLU A 14 -8.10 -1.92 9.19
CA GLU A 14 -9.11 -2.16 8.16
C GLU A 14 -8.61 -1.77 6.77
N GLY A 15 -7.89 -0.65 6.68
CA GLY A 15 -7.29 -0.19 5.42
C GLY A 15 -6.20 -1.13 4.93
N GLY A 16 -5.37 -1.68 5.83
CA GLY A 16 -4.38 -2.70 5.49
C GLY A 16 -5.02 -3.97 4.92
N ASN A 17 -6.07 -4.48 5.58
CA ASN A 17 -6.80 -5.65 5.11
C ASN A 17 -7.52 -5.40 3.77
N ALA A 18 -8.21 -4.27 3.62
CA ALA A 18 -8.90 -3.92 2.38
C ALA A 18 -7.94 -3.82 1.19
N LEU A 19 -6.74 -3.27 1.42
CA LEU A 19 -5.73 -3.11 0.37
C LEU A 19 -5.13 -4.46 -0.04
N VAL A 20 -4.89 -5.36 0.92
CA VAL A 20 -4.47 -6.74 0.63
C VAL A 20 -5.53 -7.48 -0.19
N ILE A 21 -6.82 -7.37 0.16
CA ILE A 21 -7.92 -7.99 -0.59
C ILE A 21 -7.96 -7.47 -2.03
N MET A 22 -7.85 -6.16 -2.22
CA MET A 22 -7.79 -5.54 -3.56
C MET A 22 -6.59 -6.03 -4.36
N LEU A 23 -5.41 -6.16 -3.73
CA LEU A 23 -4.21 -6.67 -4.40
C LEU A 23 -4.40 -8.11 -4.90
N VAL A 24 -5.06 -8.96 -4.10
CA VAL A 24 -5.38 -10.34 -4.49
C VAL A 24 -6.35 -10.38 -5.68
N ILE A 25 -7.40 -9.54 -5.68
CA ILE A 25 -8.35 -9.45 -6.80
C ILE A 25 -7.64 -9.03 -8.09
N PHE A 26 -6.79 -8.01 -8.04
CA PHE A 26 -6.02 -7.58 -9.21
C PHE A 26 -5.02 -8.63 -9.69
N ALA A 27 -4.37 -9.37 -8.79
CA ALA A 27 -3.49 -10.48 -9.16
C ALA A 27 -4.23 -11.53 -9.99
N ILE A 28 -5.44 -11.94 -9.55
CA ILE A 28 -6.29 -12.90 -10.25
C ILE A 28 -6.70 -12.37 -11.63
N LEU A 29 -7.09 -11.09 -11.72
CA LEU A 29 -7.47 -10.45 -12.98
C LEU A 29 -6.31 -10.36 -13.99
N PHE A 30 -5.09 -10.12 -13.53
CA PHE A 30 -3.92 -10.07 -14.41
C PHE A 30 -3.52 -11.45 -14.94
N ILE A 31 -3.61 -12.48 -14.10
CA ILE A 31 -3.41 -13.88 -14.51
C ILE A 31 -4.45 -14.28 -15.57
N ALA A 32 -5.73 -13.96 -15.33
CA ALA A 32 -6.81 -14.26 -16.27
C ALA A 32 -6.64 -13.58 -17.64
N LYS A 33 -6.02 -12.39 -17.67
CA LYS A 33 -5.76 -11.64 -18.92
C LYS A 33 -4.47 -12.05 -19.63
N GLN A 34 -3.70 -13.02 -19.11
CA GLN A 34 -2.40 -13.46 -19.65
C GLN A 34 -1.39 -12.32 -19.89
N LYS A 35 -1.53 -11.20 -19.18
CA LYS A 35 -0.64 -10.03 -19.33
C LYS A 35 0.57 -10.14 -18.40
N ILE A 36 1.46 -11.07 -18.69
CA ILE A 36 2.63 -11.42 -17.85
C ILE A 36 3.48 -10.20 -17.51
N GLY A 37 3.73 -9.29 -18.45
CA GLY A 37 4.49 -8.06 -18.18
C GLY A 37 3.80 -7.14 -17.18
N GLN A 38 2.48 -7.00 -17.26
CA GLN A 38 1.70 -6.20 -16.31
C GLN A 38 1.57 -6.89 -14.95
N PHE A 39 1.54 -8.22 -14.93
CA PHE A 39 1.53 -9.03 -13.71
C PHE A 39 2.81 -8.88 -12.90
N ILE A 40 3.98 -8.92 -13.53
CA ILE A 40 5.27 -8.74 -12.84
C ILE A 40 5.39 -7.31 -12.28
N PHE A 41 5.04 -6.29 -13.06
CA PHE A 41 5.02 -4.91 -12.58
C PHE A 41 4.04 -4.75 -11.40
N PHE A 42 2.87 -5.38 -11.49
CA PHE A 42 1.88 -5.38 -10.42
C PHE A 42 2.39 -6.06 -9.14
N LEU A 43 3.10 -7.19 -9.24
CA LEU A 43 3.70 -7.86 -8.07
C LEU A 43 4.74 -6.97 -7.37
N LEU A 44 5.56 -6.24 -8.13
CA LEU A 44 6.50 -5.28 -7.57
C LEU A 44 5.77 -4.14 -6.84
N LEU A 45 4.73 -3.58 -7.47
CA LEU A 45 3.90 -2.54 -6.86
C LEU A 45 3.20 -3.03 -5.59
N ALA A 46 2.67 -4.25 -5.62
CA ALA A 46 2.02 -4.90 -4.49
C ALA A 46 2.97 -5.08 -3.30
N GLY A 47 4.22 -5.53 -3.55
CA GLY A 47 5.26 -5.61 -2.53
C GLY A 47 5.60 -4.24 -1.94
N LEU A 48 5.64 -3.20 -2.78
CA LEU A 48 5.88 -1.82 -2.35
C LEU A 48 4.73 -1.28 -1.49
N CYS A 49 3.47 -1.56 -1.87
CA CYS A 49 2.30 -1.22 -1.07
C CYS A 49 2.29 -1.93 0.29
N TYR A 50 2.63 -3.23 0.31
CA TYR A 50 2.71 -4.00 1.55
C TYR A 50 3.81 -3.46 2.48
N PHE A 51 4.98 -3.15 1.92
CA PHE A 51 6.08 -2.50 2.65
C PHE A 51 5.65 -1.14 3.22
N ALA A 52 4.94 -0.32 2.43
CA ALA A 52 4.47 0.98 2.87
C ALA A 52 3.45 0.92 4.02
N ILE A 53 2.59 -0.10 4.03
CA ILE A 53 1.62 -0.33 5.11
C ILE A 53 2.30 -0.86 6.37
N GLY A 54 3.27 -1.76 6.23
CA GLY A 54 4.03 -2.31 7.35
C GLY A 54 5.01 -1.31 7.98
N ASN A 55 5.43 -0.28 7.22
CA ASN A 55 6.42 0.70 7.66
C ASN A 55 6.05 2.14 7.26
N PRO A 56 4.89 2.66 7.70
CA PRO A 56 4.35 3.93 7.23
C PRO A 56 5.21 5.13 7.63
N ASP A 57 5.89 5.07 8.79
CA ASP A 57 6.77 6.14 9.25
C ASP A 57 8.01 6.31 8.36
N SER A 58 8.55 5.20 7.85
CA SER A 58 9.68 5.21 6.91
C SER A 58 9.29 5.83 5.57
N VAL A 59 8.07 5.55 5.09
CA VAL A 59 7.54 6.14 3.84
C VAL A 59 7.26 7.62 4.01
N LEU A 60 6.60 8.02 5.10
CA LEU A 60 6.34 9.43 5.38
C LEU A 60 7.63 10.21 5.61
N GLY A 61 8.64 9.60 6.23
CA GLY A 61 9.99 10.16 6.37
C GLY A 61 10.67 10.36 5.01
N GLY A 62 10.60 9.37 4.12
CA GLY A 62 11.12 9.46 2.75
C GLY A 62 10.42 10.52 1.92
N ILE A 63 9.09 10.62 2.01
CA ILE A 63 8.30 11.66 1.34
C ILE A 63 8.67 13.04 1.87
N LYS A 64 8.82 13.20 3.19
CA LYS A 64 9.27 14.46 3.80
C LYS A 64 10.69 14.84 3.35
N ALA A 65 11.59 13.86 3.26
CA ALA A 65 12.96 14.11 2.80
C ALA A 65 13.01 14.51 1.32
N LEU A 66 12.17 13.91 0.47
CA LEU A 66 11.98 14.33 -0.92
C LEU A 66 11.35 15.72 -1.02
N TRP A 67 10.33 15.99 -0.21
CA TRP A 67 9.66 17.28 -0.16
C TRP A 67 10.64 18.41 0.18
N ASN A 68 11.41 18.27 1.25
CA ASN A 68 12.43 19.24 1.67
C ASN A 68 13.61 19.37 0.68
N LYS A 69 13.73 18.46 -0.29
CA LYS A 69 14.77 18.50 -1.32
C LYS A 69 14.27 19.18 -2.60
N VAL A 70 12.95 19.19 -2.83
CA VAL A 70 12.29 19.76 -4.02
C VAL A 70 11.72 21.15 -3.74
N PHE A 71 11.23 21.40 -2.53
CA PHE A 71 10.71 22.67 -2.03
C PHE A 71 11.56 23.17 -0.86
#